data_AF-A0A0Q8G9T8-F1
#
_entry.id   AF-A0A0Q8G9T8-F1
#
_cell.length_a   1.000
_cell.length_b   1.000
_cell.length_c   1.000
_cell.angle_alpha   90.00
_cell.angle_beta   90.00
_cell.angle_gamma   90.00
#
_symmetry.space_group_name_H-M   'P 1'
#
loop_
_entity.id
_entity.type
_entity.pdbx_description
1 polymer ?
#
loop_
_entity_poly.entity_id
_entity_poly.type
_entity_poly.pdbx_seq_one_letter_code
_entity_poly.pdbx_strand_id
1 'polypeptide(L)'
;MLSATAGFAMFEVDGQRSPRPSCGAAFPTRFAFNITTPAGQAMLSTLLTAATAHKSIVVWGSGACDQPTPDTEGVLYIEMRP
;
A
#
# COMPACT_ATOMS: atom_id res chain seq x y z
N MET A 1 -8.25 2.53 -5.90
CA MET A 1 -7.65 2.27 -7.24
C MET A 1 -6.34 1.53 -7.08
N LEU A 2 -5.94 0.60 -7.95
CA LEU A 2 -4.61 -0.04 -7.97
C LEU A 2 -3.90 0.31 -9.30
N SER A 3 -2.65 0.77 -9.22
CA SER A 3 -1.80 1.08 -10.39
C SER A 3 -0.41 0.48 -10.21
N ALA A 4 0.17 -0.06 -11.28
CA ALA A 4 1.56 -0.50 -11.32
C ALA A 4 2.32 0.34 -12.35
N THR A 5 3.37 1.05 -11.94
CA THR A 5 4.17 1.90 -12.83
C THR A 5 5.61 1.97 -12.34
N ALA A 6 6.58 1.90 -13.26
CA ALA A 6 8.02 2.01 -12.96
C ALA A 6 8.52 1.07 -11.84
N GLY A 7 7.90 -0.10 -11.69
CA GLY A 7 8.27 -1.08 -10.67
C GLY A 7 7.65 -0.85 -9.28
N PHE A 8 6.65 0.02 -9.15
CA PHE A 8 5.92 0.24 -7.90
C PHE A 8 4.44 -0.05 -8.09
N ALA A 9 3.81 -0.64 -7.07
CA ALA A 9 2.37 -0.69 -6.94
C ALA A 9 1.90 0.45 -6.05
N MET A 10 0.84 1.14 -6.46
CA MET A 10 0.17 2.18 -5.70
C MET A 10 -1.30 1.84 -5.55
N PHE A 11 -1.83 1.96 -4.34
CA PHE A 11 -3.22 1.66 -4.06
C PHE A 11 -3.80 2.53 -2.96
N GLU A 12 -5.13 2.53 -2.88
CA GLU A 12 -5.90 3.23 -1.85
C GLU A 12 -6.73 2.23 -1.07
N VAL A 13 -6.87 2.46 0.23
CA VAL A 13 -7.76 1.68 1.11
C VAL A 13 -8.96 2.50 1.54
N ASP A 14 -10.09 1.82 1.71
CA ASP A 14 -11.26 2.40 2.35
C ASP A 14 -11.10 2.29 3.87
N GLY A 15 -11.18 3.41 4.59
CA GLY A 15 -11.10 3.43 6.04
C GLY A 15 -10.48 4.70 6.62
N GLN A 16 -10.47 4.76 7.95
CA GLN A 16 -9.77 5.81 8.71
C GLN A 16 -8.39 5.30 9.10
N ARG A 17 -7.38 6.14 8.92
CA ARG A 17 -5.99 5.85 9.26
C ARG A 17 -5.55 6.70 10.45
N SER A 18 -4.91 6.09 11.44
CA SER A 18 -4.27 6.82 12.55
C SER A 18 -3.12 5.99 13.17
N PRO A 19 -1.90 6.54 13.32
CA PRO A 19 -1.41 7.85 12.87
C PRO A 19 -1.02 7.90 11.38
N ARG A 20 -0.85 9.11 10.83
CA ARG A 20 -0.47 9.38 9.44
C ARG A 20 0.82 10.21 9.36
N PRO A 21 1.81 9.87 8.50
CA PRO A 21 2.97 10.70 8.27
C PRO A 21 2.58 12.00 7.55
N SER A 22 3.41 13.04 7.71
CA SER A 22 3.13 14.37 7.14
C SER A 22 2.98 14.36 5.62
N CYS A 23 3.71 13.50 4.90
CA CYS A 23 3.64 13.41 3.44
C CYS A 23 2.29 12.91 2.92
N GLY A 24 1.61 12.04 3.68
CA GLY A 24 0.29 11.51 3.32
C GLY A 24 -0.83 12.55 3.50
N ALA A 25 -0.48 13.82 3.74
CA ALA A 25 -1.41 14.93 3.98
C ALA A 25 -2.51 15.02 2.92
N ALA A 26 -2.10 15.00 1.66
CA ALA A 26 -2.99 15.09 0.50
C ALA A 26 -3.76 13.79 0.24
N PHE A 27 -3.15 12.64 0.54
CA PHE A 27 -3.71 11.31 0.24
C PHE A 27 -3.62 10.38 1.47
N PRO A 28 -4.52 10.53 2.45
CA PRO A 28 -4.42 9.86 3.75
C PRO A 28 -4.41 8.34 3.73
N THR A 29 -5.04 7.76 2.72
CA THR A 29 -5.27 6.32 2.59
C THR A 29 -4.53 5.71 1.40
N ARG A 30 -3.62 6.47 0.78
CA ARG A 30 -2.83 6.00 -0.35
C ARG A 30 -1.48 5.47 0.10
N PHE A 31 -1.10 4.33 -0.45
CA PHE A 31 0.14 3.64 -0.17
C PHE A 31 0.84 3.23 -1.45
N ALA A 32 2.16 3.12 -1.40
CA ALA A 32 2.97 2.62 -2.49
C ALA A 32 4.06 1.66 -1.99
N PHE A 33 4.49 0.73 -2.83
CA PHE A 33 5.64 -0.14 -2.52
C PHE A 33 6.29 -0.68 -3.79
N ASN A 34 7.59 -0.99 -3.70
CA ASN A 34 8.39 -1.53 -4.79
C ASN A 34 8.04 -3.01 -5.07
N ILE A 35 7.56 -3.32 -6.28
CA ILE A 35 7.21 -4.66 -6.76
C ILE A 35 8.32 -5.35 -7.57
N THR A 36 9.50 -4.75 -7.69
CA THR A 36 10.68 -5.39 -8.29
C THR A 36 11.42 -6.31 -7.32
N THR A 37 10.99 -6.37 -6.05
CA THR A 37 11.57 -7.24 -5.01
C THR A 37 10.66 -8.44 -4.75
N PRO A 38 11.20 -9.60 -4.31
CA PRO A 38 10.36 -10.75 -3.94
C PRO A 38 9.32 -10.42 -2.85
N ALA A 39 9.70 -9.62 -1.85
CA ALA A 39 8.79 -9.17 -0.80
C ALA A 39 7.64 -8.31 -1.37
N GLY A 40 7.95 -7.38 -2.27
CA GLY A 40 6.96 -6.60 -2.98
C GLY A 40 6.02 -7.44 -3.82
N GLN A 41 6.53 -8.42 -4.55
CA GLN A 41 5.71 -9.34 -5.34
C GLN A 41 4.75 -10.15 -4.46
N ALA A 42 5.20 -10.62 -3.29
CA ALA A 42 4.34 -11.30 -2.32
C ALA A 42 3.23 -10.38 -1.77
N MET A 43 3.56 -9.13 -1.45
CA MET A 43 2.56 -8.13 -1.03
C MET A 43 1.54 -7.84 -2.13
N LEU A 44 1.99 -7.67 -3.38
CA LEU A 44 1.10 -7.46 -4.53
C LEU A 44 0.19 -8.68 -4.75
N SER A 45 0.73 -9.89 -4.67
CA SER A 45 -0.07 -11.11 -4.77
C SER A 45 -1.14 -11.15 -3.67
N THR A 46 -0.79 -10.78 -2.44
CA THR A 46 -1.73 -10.75 -1.31
C THR A 46 -2.87 -9.75 -1.55
N LEU A 47 -2.55 -8.54 -2.04
CA LEU A 47 -3.55 -7.54 -2.41
C LEU A 47 -4.50 -8.03 -3.49
N LEU A 48 -3.95 -8.61 -4.57
CA LEU A 48 -4.75 -9.09 -5.68
C LEU A 48 -5.65 -10.26 -5.24
N THR A 49 -5.15 -11.18 -4.42
CA THR A 49 -5.93 -12.27 -3.84
C THR A 49 -7.05 -11.75 -2.94
N ALA A 50 -6.77 -10.77 -2.07
CA ALA A 50 -7.79 -10.19 -1.22
C ALA A 50 -8.89 -9.50 -2.04
N ALA A 51 -8.50 -8.77 -3.09
CA ALA A 51 -9.44 -8.10 -3.98
C ALA A 51 -10.35 -9.08 -4.73
N THR A 52 -9.79 -10.18 -5.27
CA THR A 52 -10.59 -11.20 -5.98
C THR A 52 -11.44 -12.04 -5.03
N ALA A 53 -11.00 -12.24 -3.79
CA ALA A 53 -11.76 -12.94 -2.75
C ALA A 53 -12.78 -12.06 -2.03
N HIS A 54 -12.88 -10.77 -2.37
CA HIS A 54 -13.70 -9.78 -1.67
C HIS A 54 -13.43 -9.72 -0.16
N LYS A 55 -12.16 -9.86 0.23
CA LYS A 55 -11.69 -9.81 1.61
C LYS A 55 -11.10 -8.46 1.93
N SER A 56 -11.32 -8.01 3.17
CA SER A 56 -10.66 -6.82 3.71
C SER A 56 -9.19 -7.09 3.97
N ILE A 57 -8.38 -6.04 3.94
CA ILE A 57 -6.96 -6.07 4.29
C ILE A 57 -6.68 -5.12 5.44
N VAL A 58 -5.57 -5.36 6.13
CA VAL A 58 -4.93 -4.39 7.01
C VAL A 58 -3.57 -4.05 6.41
N VAL A 59 -3.28 -2.75 6.34
CA VAL A 59 -2.03 -2.21 5.81
C VAL A 59 -1.27 -1.53 6.93
N TRP A 60 -0.01 -1.90 7.08
CA TRP A 60 0.90 -1.20 7.99
C TRP A 60 1.86 -0.37 7.17
N GLY A 61 1.74 0.95 7.32
CA GLY A 61 2.62 1.92 6.68
C GLY A 61 4.03 1.89 7.28
N SER A 62 5.03 2.21 6.47
CA SER A 62 6.43 2.30 6.92
C SER A 62 6.75 3.56 7.71
N GLY A 63 5.84 4.54 7.73
CA GLY A 63 6.10 5.91 8.22
C GLY A 63 6.96 6.74 7.27
N ALA A 64 7.50 6.15 6.21
CA ALA A 64 8.41 6.78 5.26
C ALA A 64 7.71 7.10 3.94
N CYS A 65 8.17 8.17 3.30
CA CYS A 65 7.63 8.69 2.04
C CYS A 65 8.72 8.66 0.98
N ASP A 66 9.42 7.54 0.96
CA ASP A 66 10.64 7.25 0.20
C ASP A 66 10.36 6.52 -1.12
N GLN A 67 9.10 6.18 -1.36
CA GLN A 67 8.63 5.66 -2.63
C GLN A 67 8.63 6.81 -3.67
N PRO A 68 8.68 6.54 -4.99
CA PRO A 68 8.85 7.57 -6.03
C PRO A 68 7.75 8.65 -6.06
N THR A 69 6.67 8.45 -5.31
CA THR A 69 5.63 9.44 -5.04
C THR A 69 5.84 10.03 -3.63
N PRO A 70 6.46 11.22 -3.49
CA PRO A 70 6.87 11.78 -2.19
C PRO A 70 5.71 12.19 -1.28
N ASP A 71 4.47 12.18 -1.78
CA ASP A 71 3.21 12.43 -1.07
C ASP A 71 2.50 11.13 -0.64
N THR A 72 3.15 9.98 -0.84
CA THR A 72 2.58 8.66 -0.63
C THR A 72 3.50 7.86 0.29
N GLU A 73 2.91 7.18 1.27
CA GLU A 73 3.68 6.41 2.21
C GLU A 73 4.01 5.00 1.67
N GLY A 74 5.19 4.51 2.04
CA GLY A 74 5.59 3.12 1.89
C GLY A 74 4.76 2.14 2.70
N VAL A 75 4.79 0.87 2.29
CA VAL A 75 4.17 -0.24 3.01
C VAL A 75 5.23 -1.11 3.68
N LEU A 76 5.02 -1.42 4.96
CA LEU A 76 5.82 -2.39 5.71
C LEU A 76 5.30 -3.81 5.51
N TYR A 77 3.98 -4.02 5.67
CA TYR A 77 3.33 -5.29 5.35
C TYR A 77 1.83 -5.14 5.07
N ILE A 78 1.27 -6.19 4.46
CA ILE A 78 -0.14 -6.32 4.13
C ILE A 78 -0.63 -7.65 4.65
N GLU A 79 -1.73 -7.61 5.40
CA GLU A 79 -2.39 -8.80 5.95
C GLU A 79 -3.81 -8.88 5.40
N MET A 80 -4.18 -9.99 4.78
CA MET A 80 -5.56 -10.28 4.41
C MET A 80 -6.32 -10.77 5.65
N ARG A 81 -7.51 -10.22 5.87
CA ARG A 81 -8.37 -10.64 6.98
C ARG A 81 -9.13 -11.93 6.64
N PRO A 82 -9.44 -12.77 7.64
CA PRO A 82 -10.14 -14.04 7.44
C PRO A 82 -11.50 -13.90 6.74
#